data_AF-A0A2N2ZSV1-F1
#
_entry.id   AF-A0A2N2ZSV1-F1
#
_cell.length_a   1.000
_cell.length_b   1.000
_cell.length_c   1.000
_cell.angle_alpha   90.00
_cell.angle_beta   90.00
_cell.angle_gamma   90.00
#
_symmetry.space_group_name_H-M   'P 1'
#
loop_
_entity.id
_entity.type
_entity.pdbx_description
1 polymer ?
#
loop_
_entity_poly.entity_id
_entity_poly.type
_entity_poly.pdbx_seq_one_letter_code
_entity_poly.pdbx_strand_id
1 'polypeptide(L)'
;MKTLWIIIALVFGPLVLKAESDRGDYVVADGITYVCQAMRTGFANTRIITPEGQLVKVPNSSIKAYRIAGRQFEIMPLLNLSGDTLDMAFMELISTRDGKRLYRYCSNCSKYDPLSGVIAPINFVYRYYVLSDGQLRLFSDAEINNLGWFKVKIINDQSHR
;
A
#
# COMPACT_ATOMS: atom_id res chain seq x y z
N MET A 1 -27.78 48.51 -16.93
CA MET A 1 -26.66 48.02 -16.08
C MET A 1 -27.20 47.16 -14.91
N LYS A 2 -27.78 45.98 -15.19
CA LYS A 2 -28.22 45.03 -14.13
C LYS A 2 -27.97 43.55 -14.48
N THR A 3 -27.67 43.24 -15.74
CA THR A 3 -27.45 41.86 -16.22
C THR A 3 -26.00 41.40 -16.16
N LEU A 4 -25.03 42.29 -15.90
CA LEU A 4 -23.60 41.94 -15.92
C LEU A 4 -23.06 41.37 -14.60
N TRP A 5 -23.78 41.54 -13.49
CA TRP A 5 -23.29 41.14 -12.16
C TRP A 5 -23.56 39.66 -11.83
N ILE A 6 -24.49 39.01 -12.52
CA ILE A 6 -24.85 37.60 -12.27
C ILE A 6 -23.78 36.64 -12.81
N ILE A 7 -23.08 37.04 -13.88
CA ILE A 7 -22.05 36.20 -14.53
C ILE A 7 -20.78 36.13 -13.68
N ILE A 8 -20.43 37.20 -12.95
CA ILE A 8 -19.22 37.25 -12.12
C ILE A 8 -19.35 36.38 -10.86
N ALA A 9 -20.57 36.21 -10.33
CA ALA A 9 -20.81 35.34 -9.18
C ALA A 9 -20.66 33.83 -9.51
N LEU A 10 -20.80 33.45 -10.79
CA LEU A 10 -20.65 32.05 -11.23
C LEU A 10 -19.19 31.64 -11.51
N VAL A 11 -18.28 32.62 -11.67
CA VAL A 11 -16.88 32.38 -12.06
C VAL A 11 -15.94 32.27 -10.85
N PHE A 12 -16.38 32.69 -9.67
CA PHE A 12 -15.57 32.71 -8.44
C PHE A 12 -16.00 31.72 -7.35
N GLY A 13 -16.82 30.72 -7.66
CA GLY A 13 -16.89 29.55 -6.81
C GLY A 13 -15.69 28.67 -7.11
N PRO A 14 -14.59 28.65 -6.32
CA PRO A 14 -13.68 27.54 -6.42
C PRO A 14 -14.53 26.33 -6.05
N LEU A 15 -14.80 25.47 -7.03
CA LEU A 15 -14.98 24.05 -6.75
C LEU A 15 -13.69 23.63 -6.06
N VAL A 16 -13.66 23.78 -4.74
CA VAL A 16 -12.87 22.92 -3.87
C VAL A 16 -13.53 21.56 -3.99
N LEU A 17 -13.36 20.94 -5.16
CA LEU A 17 -13.24 19.51 -5.26
C LEU A 17 -12.01 19.21 -4.41
N LYS A 18 -12.26 19.05 -3.11
CA LYS A 18 -11.47 18.14 -2.31
C LYS A 18 -11.53 16.86 -3.13
N ALA A 19 -10.47 16.57 -3.87
CA ALA A 19 -10.19 15.24 -4.32
C ALA A 19 -9.98 14.43 -3.04
N GLU A 20 -11.07 14.10 -2.38
CA GLU A 20 -11.08 13.08 -1.36
C GLU A 20 -10.63 11.85 -2.12
N SER A 21 -9.39 11.48 -1.89
CA SER A 21 -8.77 10.28 -2.42
C SER A 21 -9.40 9.05 -1.75
N ASP A 22 -10.72 9.01 -1.65
CA ASP A 22 -11.50 7.88 -1.17
C ASP A 22 -11.81 6.98 -2.36
N ARG A 23 -10.75 6.56 -3.05
CA ARG A 23 -10.82 5.36 -3.87
C ARG A 23 -10.99 4.25 -2.85
N GLY A 24 -12.23 3.81 -2.67
CA GLY A 24 -12.65 2.79 -1.72
C GLY A 24 -11.85 1.50 -1.85
N ASP A 25 -12.13 0.56 -0.96
CA ASP A 25 -11.42 -0.71 -0.92
C ASP A 25 -11.55 -1.46 -2.27
N TYR A 26 -10.49 -2.16 -2.66
CA TYR A 26 -10.45 -2.86 -3.93
C TYR A 26 -9.51 -4.06 -3.90
N VAL A 27 -9.66 -4.95 -4.87
CA VAL A 27 -8.73 -6.05 -5.17
C VAL A 27 -8.42 -6.04 -6.66
N VAL A 28 -7.15 -6.18 -7.00
CA VAL A 28 -6.68 -6.36 -8.39
C VAL A 28 -6.26 -7.81 -8.57
N ALA A 29 -6.92 -8.53 -9.46
CA ALA A 29 -6.61 -9.91 -9.80
C ALA A 29 -6.85 -10.17 -11.29
N ASP A 30 -5.94 -10.89 -11.94
CA ASP A 30 -6.02 -11.26 -13.36
C ASP A 30 -6.30 -10.06 -14.30
N GLY A 31 -5.77 -8.88 -13.98
CA GLY A 31 -5.97 -7.65 -14.74
C GLY A 31 -7.30 -6.94 -14.48
N ILE A 32 -8.17 -7.51 -13.64
CA ILE A 32 -9.46 -6.94 -13.26
C ILE A 32 -9.33 -6.25 -11.90
N THR A 33 -9.93 -5.06 -11.77
CA THR A 33 -10.07 -4.37 -10.48
C THR A 33 -11.50 -4.54 -9.97
N TYR A 34 -11.64 -5.21 -8.84
CA TYR A 34 -12.90 -5.37 -8.12
C TYR A 34 -12.99 -4.28 -7.05
N VAL A 35 -14.01 -3.43 -7.10
CA VAL A 35 -14.33 -2.51 -6.00
C VAL A 35 -15.04 -3.33 -4.91
N CYS A 36 -14.65 -3.10 -3.66
CA CYS A 36 -15.07 -3.87 -2.51
C CYS A 36 -15.75 -2.95 -1.50
N GLN A 37 -16.94 -3.32 -1.03
CA GLN A 37 -17.49 -2.77 0.21
C GLN A 37 -16.90 -3.49 1.43
N ALA A 38 -16.66 -4.79 1.31
CA ALA A 38 -16.03 -5.60 2.35
C ALA A 38 -15.16 -6.70 1.73
N MET A 39 -14.09 -7.07 2.43
CA MET A 39 -13.17 -8.11 2.01
C MET A 39 -12.80 -9.02 3.18
N ARG A 40 -12.72 -10.33 2.93
CA ARG A 40 -12.19 -11.30 3.88
C ARG A 40 -11.29 -12.31 3.18
N THR A 41 -10.00 -12.26 3.49
CA THR A 41 -9.00 -13.22 3.02
C THR A 41 -9.14 -14.52 3.81
N GLY A 42 -9.36 -15.63 3.11
CA GLY A 42 -9.23 -16.98 3.64
C GLY A 42 -7.92 -17.63 3.18
N PHE A 43 -7.78 -18.93 3.46
CA PHE A 43 -6.56 -19.68 3.11
C PHE A 43 -6.23 -19.67 1.60
N ALA A 44 -7.19 -20.07 0.76
CA ALA A 44 -6.99 -20.18 -0.69
C ALA A 44 -7.65 -19.06 -1.51
N ASN A 45 -8.67 -18.41 -0.95
CA ASN A 45 -9.48 -17.43 -1.67
C ASN A 45 -9.78 -16.22 -0.79
N THR A 46 -9.85 -15.07 -1.42
CA THR A 46 -10.35 -13.83 -0.85
C THR A 46 -11.80 -13.65 -1.28
N ARG A 47 -12.68 -13.45 -0.31
CA ARG A 47 -14.10 -13.16 -0.53
C ARG A 47 -14.29 -11.66 -0.54
N ILE A 48 -14.94 -11.15 -1.57
CA ILE A 48 -15.23 -9.74 -1.79
C ILE A 48 -16.75 -9.57 -1.83
N ILE A 49 -17.26 -8.57 -1.12
CA ILE A 49 -18.64 -8.11 -1.30
C ILE A 49 -18.57 -6.82 -2.12
N THR A 50 -19.18 -6.81 -3.30
CA THR A 50 -19.24 -5.61 -4.16
C THR A 50 -20.17 -4.55 -3.55
N PRO A 51 -20.12 -3.29 -3.99
CA PRO A 51 -21.06 -2.25 -3.54
C PRO A 51 -22.53 -2.61 -3.74
N GLU A 52 -22.84 -3.47 -4.71
CA GLU A 52 -24.19 -3.97 -5.01
C GLU A 52 -24.60 -5.16 -4.12
N GLY A 53 -23.72 -5.59 -3.19
CA GLY A 53 -23.97 -6.71 -2.28
C GLY A 53 -23.63 -8.09 -2.87
N GLN A 54 -23.04 -8.16 -4.06
CA GLN A 54 -22.67 -9.45 -4.67
C GLN A 54 -21.42 -10.04 -4.02
N LEU A 55 -21.45 -11.34 -3.71
CA LEU A 55 -20.27 -12.07 -3.25
C LEU A 55 -19.44 -12.57 -4.44
N VAL A 56 -18.21 -12.10 -4.54
CA VAL A 56 -17.20 -12.56 -5.50
C VAL A 56 -16.09 -13.31 -4.75
N LYS A 57 -15.64 -14.44 -5.30
CA LYS A 57 -14.50 -15.20 -4.76
C LYS A 57 -13.33 -15.06 -5.73
N VAL A 58 -12.20 -14.57 -5.22
CA VAL A 58 -10.97 -14.39 -5.99
C VAL A 58 -9.89 -15.32 -5.42
N PRO A 59 -9.25 -16.17 -6.24
CA PRO A 59 -8.10 -16.96 -5.79
C PRO A 59 -6.98 -16.07 -5.26
N ASN A 60 -6.40 -16.40 -4.10
CA ASN A 60 -5.33 -15.59 -3.53
C ASN A 60 -4.10 -15.51 -4.44
N SER A 61 -3.85 -16.56 -5.23
CA SER A 61 -2.73 -16.64 -6.16
C SER A 61 -2.83 -15.66 -7.34
N SER A 62 -4.04 -15.21 -7.70
CA SER A 62 -4.21 -14.23 -8.78
C SER A 62 -4.18 -12.78 -8.32
N ILE A 63 -4.28 -12.52 -7.02
CA ILE A 63 -4.26 -11.17 -6.46
C ILE A 63 -2.86 -10.56 -6.61
N LYS A 64 -2.80 -9.38 -7.21
CA LYS A 64 -1.56 -8.60 -7.39
C LYS A 64 -1.49 -7.38 -6.49
N ALA A 65 -2.64 -6.79 -6.17
CA ALA A 65 -2.74 -5.67 -5.25
C ALA A 65 -4.11 -5.66 -4.59
N TYR A 66 -4.20 -5.03 -3.43
CA TYR A 66 -5.47 -4.73 -2.79
C TYR A 66 -5.38 -3.48 -1.94
N ARG A 67 -6.53 -2.86 -1.66
CA ARG A 67 -6.68 -1.80 -0.68
C ARG A 67 -7.75 -2.19 0.32
N ILE A 68 -7.43 -2.03 1.60
CA ILE A 68 -8.36 -2.24 2.70
C ILE A 68 -8.17 -1.18 3.77
N ALA A 69 -9.26 -0.54 4.20
CA ALA A 69 -9.24 0.51 5.22
C ALA A 69 -8.19 1.60 4.93
N GLY A 70 -8.12 2.05 3.67
CA GLY A 70 -7.18 3.08 3.22
C GLY A 70 -5.72 2.63 3.06
N ARG A 71 -5.39 1.39 3.40
CA ARG A 71 -4.04 0.82 3.28
C ARG A 71 -3.93 0.01 2.01
N GLN A 72 -2.96 0.34 1.16
CA GLN A 72 -2.71 -0.33 -0.11
C GLN A 72 -1.56 -1.32 0.02
N PHE A 73 -1.74 -2.51 -0.53
CA PHE A 73 -0.76 -3.59 -0.53
C PHE A 73 -0.54 -4.10 -1.95
N GLU A 74 0.71 -4.38 -2.28
CA GLU A 74 1.12 -4.86 -3.60
C GLU A 74 2.08 -6.03 -3.45
N ILE A 75 1.98 -7.00 -4.36
CA ILE A 75 2.92 -8.12 -4.39
C ILE A 75 4.26 -7.64 -4.94
N MET A 76 5.31 -7.76 -4.14
CA MET A 76 6.66 -7.32 -4.45
C MET A 76 7.67 -8.43 -4.13
N PRO A 77 8.82 -8.49 -4.83
CA PRO A 77 9.89 -9.40 -4.46
C PRO A 77 10.47 -9.00 -3.10
N LEU A 78 10.61 -9.97 -2.20
CA LEU A 78 11.25 -9.81 -0.90
C LEU A 78 12.76 -9.97 -1.09
N LEU A 79 13.48 -8.85 -1.16
CA LEU A 79 14.92 -8.85 -1.42
C LEU A 79 15.73 -8.88 -0.12
N ASN A 80 16.82 -9.65 -0.10
CA ASN A 80 17.84 -9.53 0.95
C ASN A 80 18.75 -8.31 0.72
N LEU A 81 19.73 -8.07 1.60
CA LEU A 81 20.70 -6.97 1.45
C LEU A 81 21.59 -7.08 0.19
N SER A 82 21.79 -8.29 -0.33
CA SER A 82 22.54 -8.55 -1.57
C SER A 82 21.71 -8.29 -2.82
N GLY A 83 20.39 -8.07 -2.68
CA GLY A 83 19.46 -7.92 -3.79
C GLY A 83 18.86 -9.22 -4.31
N ASP A 84 19.13 -10.37 -3.68
CA ASP A 84 18.55 -11.65 -4.07
C ASP A 84 17.09 -11.73 -3.62
N THR A 85 16.24 -12.31 -4.48
CA THR A 85 14.83 -12.54 -4.13
C THR A 85 14.67 -13.79 -3.28
N LEU A 86 14.12 -13.63 -2.07
CA LEU A 86 13.82 -14.72 -1.15
C LEU A 86 12.43 -15.31 -1.36
N ASP A 87 11.43 -14.46 -1.65
CA ASP A 87 10.03 -14.83 -1.84
C ASP A 87 9.28 -13.68 -2.54
N MET A 88 8.00 -13.88 -2.87
CA MET A 88 7.05 -12.81 -3.19
C MET A 88 6.16 -12.53 -1.97
N ALA A 89 6.01 -11.25 -1.61
CA ALA A 89 5.20 -10.86 -0.46
C ALA A 89 4.34 -9.63 -0.76
N PHE A 90 3.16 -9.57 -0.14
CA PHE A 90 2.40 -8.33 -0.10
C PHE A 90 3.11 -7.33 0.81
N MET A 91 3.47 -6.19 0.25
CA MET A 91 4.06 -5.07 0.98
C MET A 91 3.11 -3.88 0.93
N GLU A 92 2.99 -3.18 2.05
CA GLU A 92 2.15 -2.00 2.15
C GLU A 92 2.83 -0.81 1.45
N LEU A 93 2.13 -0.16 0.53
CA LEU A 93 2.57 1.11 -0.04
C LEU A 93 2.31 2.24 0.97
N ILE A 94 3.38 2.79 1.53
CA ILE A 94 3.31 3.81 2.57
C ILE A 94 3.27 5.22 1.98
N SER A 95 4.07 5.48 0.96
CA SER A 95 4.20 6.82 0.40
C SER A 95 4.69 6.75 -1.04
N THR A 96 4.28 7.74 -1.84
CA THR A 96 4.79 7.95 -3.19
C THR A 96 5.21 9.41 -3.32
N ARG A 97 6.44 9.65 -3.75
CA ARG A 97 7.02 11.00 -3.89
C ARG A 97 8.05 11.01 -5.01
N ASP A 98 7.95 11.99 -5.91
CA ASP A 98 8.90 12.21 -7.01
C ASP A 98 9.21 10.93 -7.81
N GLY A 99 8.17 10.17 -8.16
CA GLY A 99 8.28 8.89 -8.89
C GLY A 99 8.77 7.69 -8.06
N LYS A 100 9.18 7.91 -6.80
CA LYS A 100 9.63 6.86 -5.88
C LYS A 100 8.49 6.35 -5.03
N ARG A 101 8.50 5.07 -4.72
CA ARG A 101 7.48 4.40 -3.90
C ARG A 101 8.13 3.75 -2.70
N LEU A 102 7.66 4.09 -1.52
CA LEU A 102 8.11 3.50 -0.26
C LEU A 102 7.13 2.41 0.15
N TYR A 103 7.67 1.22 0.40
CA TYR A 103 6.94 0.06 0.87
C TYR A 103 7.36 -0.32 2.28
N ARG A 104 6.43 -0.92 3.03
CA ARG A 104 6.66 -1.51 4.34
C ARG A 104 6.29 -2.99 4.30
N TYR A 105 7.22 -3.82 4.74
CA TYR A 105 7.06 -5.24 4.92
C TYR A 105 7.10 -5.57 6.41
N CYS A 106 6.15 -6.37 6.88
CA CYS A 106 6.14 -6.90 8.24
C CYS A 106 6.76 -8.29 8.22
N SER A 107 7.91 -8.48 8.86
CA SER A 107 8.54 -9.80 8.94
C SER A 107 7.76 -10.77 9.84
N ASN A 108 6.86 -10.27 10.70
CA ASN A 108 6.06 -11.00 11.69
C ASN A 108 5.00 -11.99 11.14
N CYS A 109 5.01 -12.31 9.85
CA CYS A 109 3.92 -13.09 9.23
C CYS A 109 4.36 -14.53 8.87
N SER A 110 5.25 -15.13 9.67
CA SER A 110 5.84 -16.46 9.41
C SER A 110 6.55 -16.53 8.05
N LYS A 111 7.07 -15.40 7.60
CA LYS A 111 7.85 -15.26 6.37
C LYS A 111 9.31 -14.94 6.71
N TYR A 112 10.17 -14.93 5.70
CA TYR A 112 11.59 -14.63 5.85
C TYR A 112 11.81 -13.20 6.40
N ASP A 113 12.77 -13.04 7.31
CA ASP A 113 13.41 -11.75 7.59
C ASP A 113 14.47 -11.50 6.51
N PRO A 114 14.34 -10.44 5.69
CA PRO A 114 15.26 -10.18 4.60
C PRO A 114 16.70 -9.86 5.05
N LEU A 115 16.93 -9.49 6.31
CA LEU A 115 18.29 -9.24 6.80
C LEU A 115 19.06 -10.52 7.10
N SER A 116 18.38 -11.54 7.61
CA SER A 116 19.01 -12.79 8.05
C SER A 116 18.78 -13.96 7.08
N GLY A 117 17.77 -13.85 6.21
CA GLY A 117 17.37 -14.92 5.29
C GLY A 117 16.70 -16.11 5.99
N VAL A 118 16.40 -16.02 7.28
CA VAL A 118 15.69 -17.06 8.04
C VAL A 118 14.24 -16.64 8.28
N ILE A 119 13.37 -17.62 8.61
CA ILE A 119 11.99 -17.33 9.01
C ILE A 119 12.03 -16.43 10.25
N ALA A 120 11.40 -15.26 10.15
CA ALA A 120 11.39 -14.30 11.24
C ALA A 120 10.60 -14.88 12.43
N PRO A 121 11.07 -14.70 13.67
CA PRO A 121 10.25 -15.00 14.84
C PRO A 121 9.01 -14.11 14.84
N ILE A 122 8.01 -14.46 15.65
CA ILE A 122 6.79 -13.66 15.78
C ILE A 122 7.14 -12.35 16.55
N ASN A 123 7.66 -11.35 15.84
CA ASN A 123 8.01 -10.03 16.34
C ASN A 123 7.55 -8.93 15.37
N PHE A 124 7.01 -7.80 15.87
CA PHE A 124 6.49 -6.70 15.02
C PHE A 124 7.63 -5.85 14.40
N VAL A 125 8.54 -6.51 13.69
CA VAL A 125 9.64 -5.83 13.00
C VAL A 125 9.20 -5.45 11.59
N TYR A 126 9.38 -4.17 11.27
CA TYR A 126 9.09 -3.63 9.94
C TYR A 126 10.38 -3.39 9.18
N ARG A 127 10.39 -3.81 7.92
CA ARG A 127 11.44 -3.54 6.94
C ARG A 127 10.88 -2.62 5.87
N TYR A 128 11.69 -1.71 5.37
CA TYR A 128 11.25 -0.73 4.38
C TYR A 128 11.95 -0.96 3.05
N TYR A 129 11.23 -0.81 1.95
CA TYR A 129 11.78 -0.91 0.61
C TYR A 129 11.48 0.35 -0.18
N VAL A 130 12.41 0.75 -1.06
CA VAL A 130 12.16 1.80 -2.04
C VAL A 130 12.21 1.23 -3.44
N LEU A 131 11.17 1.53 -4.20
CA LEU A 131 11.15 1.39 -5.66
C LEU A 131 11.48 2.75 -6.26
N SER A 132 12.60 2.83 -6.98
CA SER A 132 13.04 4.00 -7.75
C SER A 132 13.50 3.50 -9.10
N ASP A 133 13.05 4.16 -10.18
CA ASP A 133 13.53 3.86 -11.53
C ASP A 133 13.37 2.37 -11.93
N GLY A 134 12.29 1.75 -11.47
CA GLY A 134 11.99 0.33 -11.69
C GLY A 134 12.79 -0.66 -10.83
N GLN A 135 13.71 -0.17 -9.99
CA GLN A 135 14.54 -1.01 -9.12
C GLN A 135 14.06 -0.95 -7.68
N LEU A 136 13.73 -2.12 -7.12
CA LEU A 136 13.39 -2.28 -5.71
C LEU A 136 14.66 -2.50 -4.91
N ARG A 137 14.77 -1.85 -3.76
CA ARG A 137 15.89 -2.00 -2.82
C ARG A 137 15.38 -2.03 -1.39
N LEU A 138 15.98 -2.86 -0.55
CA LEU A 138 15.80 -2.83 0.90
C LEU A 138 16.51 -1.61 1.48
N PHE A 139 15.81 -0.79 2.28
CA PHE A 139 16.46 0.26 3.05
C PHE A 139 17.27 -0.36 4.19
N SER A 140 18.53 0.01 4.29
CA SER A 140 19.37 -0.33 5.44
C SER A 140 19.00 0.49 6.68
N ASP A 141 19.37 0.01 7.87
CA ASP A 141 19.10 0.71 9.13
C ASP A 141 19.73 2.12 9.17
N ALA A 142 20.87 2.32 8.48
CA ALA A 142 21.52 3.63 8.36
C ALA A 142 20.73 4.64 7.51
N GLU A 143 19.93 4.14 6.56
CA GLU A 143 19.13 4.96 5.64
C GLU A 143 17.73 5.26 6.18
N ILE A 144 17.33 4.68 7.32
CA ILE A 144 16.02 4.90 7.95
C ILE A 144 15.77 6.40 8.22
N ASN A 145 16.83 7.19 8.48
CA ASN A 145 16.71 8.65 8.64
C ASN A 145 16.17 9.35 7.37
N ASN A 146 16.34 8.75 6.18
CA ASN A 146 15.79 9.27 4.93
C ASN A 146 14.28 9.03 4.79
N LEU A 147 13.65 8.26 5.68
CA LEU A 147 12.19 8.12 5.69
C LEU A 147 11.47 9.44 6.01
N GLY A 148 12.15 10.39 6.66
CA GLY A 148 11.67 11.76 6.84
C GLY A 148 11.39 12.48 5.51
N TRP A 149 12.16 12.16 4.44
CA TRP A 149 11.89 12.70 3.10
C TRP A 149 10.56 12.21 2.54
N PHE A 150 10.14 10.99 2.86
CA PHE A 150 8.81 10.47 2.50
C PHE A 150 7.69 11.02 3.39
N LYS A 151 7.99 11.91 4.34
CA LYS A 151 7.09 12.43 5.38
C LYS A 151 6.43 11.32 6.21
N VAL A 152 7.12 10.19 6.37
CA VAL A 152 6.63 9.06 7.15
C VAL A 152 7.10 9.19 8.57
N LYS A 153 6.16 9.25 9.52
CA LYS A 153 6.49 9.05 10.93
C LYS A 153 6.83 7.57 11.10
N ILE A 154 8.10 7.26 11.33
CA ILE A 154 8.53 5.90 11.66
C ILE A 154 7.80 5.52 12.94
N ILE A 155 6.99 4.46 12.87
CA ILE A 155 6.44 3.85 14.07
C ILE A 155 7.63 3.16 14.73
N ASN A 156 8.24 3.82 15.71
CA ASN A 156 9.28 3.21 16.52
C ASN A 156 8.56 2.26 17.49
N ASP A 157 8.48 0.98 17.13
CA ASP A 157 7.72 -0.04 17.87
C ASP A 157 8.40 -0.47 19.19
N GLN A 158 9.25 0.40 19.76
CA GLN A 158 9.84 0.21 21.09
C GLN A 158 8.91 0.61 22.24
N SER A 159 7.65 1.01 21.98
CA SER A 159 6.72 1.45 23.03
C SER A 159 6.02 0.31 23.80
N HIS A 160 6.40 -0.94 23.59
CA HIS A 160 5.98 -2.05 24.43
C HIS A 160 7.21 -2.83 24.93
N ARG A 161 7.91 -2.22 25.90
CA ARG A 161 8.67 -2.96 26.91
C ARG A 161 7.94 -2.86 28.23
#